data_AF-A0A7C2LIN7-F1
#
_entry.id   AF-A0A7C2LIN7-F1
#
_cell.length_a   1.000
_cell.length_b   1.000
_cell.length_c   1.000
_cell.angle_alpha   90.00
_cell.angle_beta   90.00
_cell.angle_gamma   90.00
#
_symmetry.space_group_name_H-M   'P 1'
#
loop_
_entity.id
_entity.type
_entity.pdbx_description
1 polymer ?
#
loop_
_entity_poly.entity_id
_entity_poly.type
_entity_poly.pdbx_seq_one_letter_code
_entity_poly.pdbx_strand_id
1 'polypeptide(L)'
;MSVQADSVLATQPADDRERQLARQRLGMMRSSMAEALLWTAFALALVGAVRKKGPAPWAMAAGLLLLAADLGRLTWELLPYQKTSEYRATAYPETEVVRLLKQDQEPFRVLLPDDVIGWQYRDRHPELYPERLTVHGIQTVRGYNPVIVKHYAEYINRMQRWPADQNVGGLLFLPDPKRMNRPMLDALNVKYLLTYQDPPANFQLLLRDEQGLGVYRNLQALPRAYIARDGSPTAEPVKITRYEPNRVLVQTELDSPGTLVLADVWYPGWKALAGGQERDVERYLLTFRAVPLEPGVHEVNFVYAPASFRRGVLLSAFSWFLLLTLVLLPALRHRRASRTAPPAPSQMRSPEESEQDIIT
;
A
#
# COMPACT_ATOMS: atom_id res chain seq x y z
N MET A 1 -16.70 -12.73 32.54
CA MET A 1 -16.41 -14.12 32.12
C MET A 1 -15.24 -14.08 31.15
N SER A 2 -14.03 -14.16 31.68
CA SER A 2 -12.78 -14.19 30.93
C SER A 2 -11.92 -15.28 31.54
N VAL A 3 -12.11 -16.51 31.09
CA VAL A 3 -11.29 -17.65 31.47
C VAL A 3 -11.20 -18.59 30.26
N GLN A 4 -10.01 -19.15 30.02
CA GLN A 4 -9.73 -20.33 29.19
C GLN A 4 -9.29 -20.14 27.73
N ALA A 5 -8.34 -19.26 27.43
CA ALA A 5 -7.47 -19.47 26.26
C ALA A 5 -5.99 -19.36 26.62
N ASP A 6 -5.59 -18.39 27.45
CA ASP A 6 -4.17 -18.08 27.67
C ASP A 6 -3.51 -18.79 28.87
N SER A 7 -4.26 -19.52 29.70
CA SER A 7 -3.70 -20.25 30.85
C SER A 7 -3.14 -21.63 30.51
N VAL A 8 -3.30 -22.12 29.26
CA VAL A 8 -2.88 -23.48 28.87
C VAL A 8 -1.48 -23.52 28.24
N LEU A 9 -0.97 -22.38 27.74
CA LEU A 9 0.31 -22.32 27.01
C LEU A 9 1.51 -21.87 27.85
N ALA A 10 1.29 -21.32 29.05
CA ALA A 10 2.33 -20.82 29.94
C ALA A 10 2.85 -21.85 30.97
N THR A 11 2.22 -23.04 31.06
CA THR A 11 2.49 -24.06 32.09
C THR A 11 3.18 -25.33 31.58
N GLN A 12 3.55 -25.40 30.30
CA GLN A 12 4.20 -26.60 29.75
C GLN A 12 5.72 -26.60 29.99
N PRO A 13 6.32 -27.73 30.43
CA PRO A 13 7.76 -27.89 30.57
C PRO A 13 8.48 -27.59 29.25
N ALA A 14 9.70 -27.02 29.33
CA ALA A 14 10.48 -26.61 28.14
C ALA A 14 10.66 -27.74 27.11
N ASP A 15 10.77 -29.00 27.56
CA ASP A 15 10.92 -30.20 26.72
C ASP A 15 9.63 -30.51 25.91
N ASP A 16 8.45 -30.30 26.50
CA ASP A 16 7.17 -30.50 25.79
C ASP A 16 6.94 -29.43 24.72
N ARG A 17 7.37 -28.18 25.00
CA ARG A 17 7.34 -27.08 24.03
C ARG A 17 8.29 -27.35 22.86
N GLU A 18 9.51 -27.83 23.12
CA GLU A 18 10.46 -28.21 22.07
C GLU A 18 9.93 -29.36 21.21
N ARG A 19 9.32 -30.39 21.82
CA ARG A 19 8.70 -31.51 21.10
C ARG A 19 7.51 -31.07 20.25
N GLN A 20 6.70 -30.14 20.74
CA GLN A 20 5.57 -29.58 19.99
C GLN A 20 6.07 -28.75 18.78
N LEU A 21 7.08 -27.90 18.99
CA LEU A 21 7.72 -27.14 17.92
C LEU A 21 8.41 -28.07 16.90
N ALA A 22 9.06 -29.13 17.35
CA ALA A 22 9.66 -30.14 16.47
C ALA A 22 8.60 -30.84 15.62
N ARG A 23 7.46 -31.25 16.20
CA ARG A 23 6.33 -31.84 15.45
C ARG A 23 5.73 -30.86 14.45
N GLN A 24 5.56 -29.59 14.81
CA GLN A 24 5.08 -28.55 13.90
C GLN A 24 6.06 -28.32 12.74
N ARG A 25 7.36 -28.22 13.02
CA ARG A 25 8.41 -28.10 12.00
C ARG A 25 8.46 -29.32 11.08
N LEU A 26 8.35 -30.53 11.61
CA LEU A 26 8.31 -31.75 10.82
C LEU A 26 7.04 -31.85 9.97
N GLY A 27 5.90 -31.39 10.51
CA GLY A 27 4.63 -31.29 9.79
C GLY A 27 4.73 -30.33 8.61
N MET A 28 5.25 -29.11 8.85
CA MET A 28 5.50 -28.10 7.81
C MET A 28 6.51 -28.60 6.77
N MET A 29 7.62 -29.23 7.17
CA MET A 29 8.57 -29.83 6.22
C MET A 29 7.93 -30.91 5.36
N ARG A 30 7.12 -31.80 5.94
CA ARG A 30 6.48 -32.90 5.21
C ARG A 30 5.46 -32.39 4.20
N SER A 31 4.63 -31.40 4.56
CA SER A 31 3.68 -30.80 3.62
C SER A 31 4.42 -30.08 2.49
N SER A 32 5.41 -29.24 2.80
CA SER A 32 6.17 -28.50 1.79
C SER A 32 7.02 -29.40 0.88
N MET A 33 7.58 -30.51 1.39
CA MET A 33 8.31 -31.47 0.56
C MET A 33 7.39 -32.23 -0.39
N ALA A 34 6.21 -32.65 0.07
CA ALA A 34 5.24 -33.31 -0.80
C ALA A 34 4.77 -32.38 -1.93
N GLU A 35 4.53 -31.10 -1.62
CA GLU A 35 4.19 -30.06 -2.58
C GLU A 35 5.31 -29.82 -3.60
N ALA A 36 6.56 -29.66 -3.14
CA ALA A 36 7.71 -29.49 -4.02
C ALA A 36 7.91 -30.68 -4.98
N LEU A 37 7.68 -31.91 -4.51
CA LEU A 37 7.74 -33.11 -5.34
C LEU A 37 6.61 -33.15 -6.38
N LEU A 38 5.39 -32.79 -6.00
CA LEU A 38 4.25 -32.67 -6.93
C LEU A 38 4.51 -31.60 -8.00
N TRP A 39 5.05 -30.44 -7.62
CA TRP A 39 5.43 -29.37 -8.53
C TRP A 39 6.53 -29.79 -9.52
N THR A 40 7.53 -30.52 -9.03
CA THR A 40 8.62 -31.04 -9.85
C THR A 40 8.12 -32.10 -10.84
N ALA A 41 7.26 -33.02 -10.38
CA ALA A 41 6.66 -34.05 -11.23
C ALA A 41 5.74 -33.43 -12.30
N PHE A 42 4.93 -32.44 -11.94
CA PHE A 42 4.08 -31.71 -12.87
C PHE A 42 4.90 -30.95 -13.92
N ALA A 43 5.96 -30.24 -13.52
CA ALA A 43 6.85 -29.53 -14.44
C ALA A 43 7.54 -30.49 -15.44
N LEU A 44 8.02 -31.64 -14.95
CA LEU A 44 8.62 -32.68 -15.81
C LEU A 44 7.61 -33.28 -16.79
N ALA A 45 6.36 -33.52 -16.35
CA ALA A 45 5.28 -33.99 -17.23
C ALA A 45 4.91 -32.94 -18.30
N LEU A 46 4.87 -31.66 -17.95
CA LEU A 46 4.60 -30.56 -18.87
C LEU A 46 5.72 -30.42 -19.92
N VAL A 47 6.99 -30.48 -19.50
CA VAL A 47 8.16 -30.47 -20.41
C VAL A 47 8.13 -31.68 -21.34
N GLY A 48 7.79 -32.87 -20.81
CA GLY A 48 7.64 -34.09 -21.60
C GLY A 48 6.51 -34.01 -22.63
N ALA A 49 5.37 -33.43 -22.28
CA ALA A 49 4.21 -33.24 -23.16
C ALA A 49 4.48 -32.22 -24.27
N VAL A 50 5.09 -31.07 -23.94
CA VAL A 50 5.46 -30.02 -24.90
C VAL A 50 6.50 -30.53 -25.90
N ARG A 51 7.48 -31.34 -25.45
CA ARG A 51 8.52 -31.92 -26.32
C ARG A 51 8.04 -32.92 -27.36
N LYS A 52 6.92 -33.64 -27.11
CA LYS A 52 6.47 -34.73 -28.01
C LYS A 52 5.38 -34.33 -29.01
N LYS A 53 4.48 -33.39 -28.70
CA LYS A 53 3.30 -33.11 -29.56
C LYS A 53 2.83 -31.62 -29.60
N GLY A 54 3.62 -30.69 -29.05
CA GLY A 54 3.16 -29.32 -28.79
C GLY A 54 2.22 -29.24 -27.58
N PRO A 55 1.88 -28.04 -27.07
CA PRO A 55 1.06 -27.91 -25.87
C PRO A 55 -0.37 -28.38 -26.17
N ALA A 56 -0.68 -29.62 -25.79
CA ALA A 56 -2.04 -30.11 -25.91
C ALA A 56 -2.94 -29.31 -24.94
N PRO A 57 -4.12 -28.85 -25.37
CA PRO A 57 -4.97 -27.95 -24.58
C PRO A 57 -5.36 -28.52 -23.21
N TRP A 58 -5.43 -29.86 -23.08
CA TRP A 58 -5.66 -30.54 -21.81
C TRP A 58 -4.49 -30.41 -20.82
N ALA A 59 -3.24 -30.38 -21.29
CA ALA A 59 -2.06 -30.24 -20.43
C ALA A 59 -1.95 -28.81 -19.89
N MET A 60 -2.30 -27.81 -20.72
CA MET A 60 -2.45 -26.43 -20.26
C MET A 60 -3.58 -26.29 -19.24
N ALA A 61 -4.75 -26.88 -19.50
CA ALA A 61 -5.86 -26.87 -18.55
C ALA A 61 -5.50 -27.53 -17.22
N ALA A 62 -4.81 -28.68 -17.25
CA ALA A 62 -4.33 -29.36 -16.06
C ALA A 62 -3.34 -28.49 -15.25
N GLY A 63 -2.43 -27.78 -15.93
CA GLY A 63 -1.52 -26.84 -15.26
C GLY A 63 -2.20 -25.63 -14.65
N LEU A 64 -3.19 -25.06 -15.32
CA LEU A 64 -3.98 -23.97 -14.78
C LEU A 64 -4.81 -24.42 -13.56
N LEU A 65 -5.40 -25.61 -13.60
CA LEU A 65 -6.12 -26.18 -12.46
C LEU A 65 -5.18 -26.46 -11.28
N LEU A 66 -3.98 -26.96 -11.53
CA LEU A 66 -2.99 -27.22 -10.48
C LEU A 66 -2.47 -25.91 -9.86
N LEU A 67 -2.18 -24.89 -10.68
CA LEU A 67 -1.85 -23.54 -10.21
C LEU A 67 -2.99 -22.93 -9.38
N ALA A 68 -4.24 -23.08 -9.83
CA ALA A 68 -5.40 -22.61 -9.08
C ALA A 68 -5.57 -23.35 -7.74
N ALA A 69 -5.31 -24.66 -7.71
CA ALA A 69 -5.36 -25.46 -6.49
C ALA A 69 -4.26 -25.05 -5.49
N ASP A 70 -3.03 -24.82 -5.96
CA ASP A 70 -1.91 -24.37 -5.14
C ASP A 70 -2.11 -22.96 -4.58
N LEU A 71 -2.47 -22.00 -5.45
CA LEU A 71 -2.81 -20.65 -5.02
C LEU A 71 -4.02 -20.66 -4.07
N GLY A 72 -5.02 -21.49 -4.35
CA GLY A 72 -6.20 -21.67 -3.51
C GLY A 72 -5.86 -22.23 -2.13
N ARG A 73 -4.97 -23.22 -2.04
CA ARG A 73 -4.47 -23.78 -0.79
C ARG A 73 -3.69 -22.74 0.00
N LEU A 74 -2.75 -22.05 -0.64
CA LEU A 74 -1.97 -20.98 -0.01
C LEU A 74 -2.88 -19.88 0.54
N THR A 75 -3.91 -19.51 -0.22
CA THR A 75 -4.94 -18.56 0.20
C THR A 75 -5.70 -19.10 1.42
N TRP A 76 -6.12 -20.35 1.42
CA TRP A 76 -6.91 -20.94 2.51
C TRP A 76 -6.13 -21.08 3.83
N GLU A 77 -4.84 -21.45 3.76
CA GLU A 77 -4.00 -21.64 4.95
C GLU A 77 -3.48 -20.31 5.53
N LEU A 78 -3.13 -19.34 4.68
CA LEU A 78 -2.56 -18.06 5.14
C LEU A 78 -3.60 -16.98 5.41
N LEU A 79 -4.77 -17.04 4.79
CA LEU A 79 -5.84 -16.06 4.94
C LEU A 79 -7.07 -16.75 5.53
N PRO A 80 -7.13 -16.93 6.87
CA PRO A 80 -8.33 -17.45 7.51
C PRO A 80 -9.52 -16.58 7.11
N TYR A 81 -10.57 -17.20 6.60
CA TYR A 81 -11.79 -16.49 6.24
C TYR A 81 -12.36 -15.83 7.50
N GLN A 82 -12.35 -14.50 7.52
CA GLN A 82 -13.02 -13.69 8.52
C GLN A 82 -14.05 -12.81 7.82
N LYS A 83 -15.25 -12.70 8.39
CA LYS A 83 -16.24 -11.77 7.85
C LYS A 83 -15.68 -10.36 7.96
N THR A 84 -15.78 -9.60 6.86
CA THR A 84 -15.26 -8.23 6.79
C THR A 84 -15.83 -7.34 7.90
N SER A 85 -17.09 -7.53 8.29
CA SER A 85 -17.72 -6.78 9.39
C SER A 85 -17.08 -7.07 10.75
N GLU A 86 -16.76 -8.35 11.02
CA GLU A 86 -16.14 -8.79 12.28
C GLU A 86 -14.67 -8.30 12.35
N TYR A 87 -13.93 -8.43 11.24
CA TYR A 87 -12.59 -7.86 11.13
C TYR A 87 -12.61 -6.34 11.32
N ARG A 88 -13.59 -5.65 10.73
CA ARG A 88 -13.69 -4.19 10.85
C ARG A 88 -13.99 -3.75 12.28
N ALA A 89 -14.92 -4.44 12.95
CA ALA A 89 -15.27 -4.16 14.33
C ALA A 89 -14.11 -4.38 15.31
N THR A 90 -13.21 -5.32 15.00
CA THR A 90 -12.07 -5.67 15.88
C THR A 90 -10.81 -4.87 15.56
N ALA A 91 -10.48 -4.68 14.27
CA ALA A 91 -9.28 -3.99 13.85
C ALA A 91 -9.43 -2.47 13.78
N TYR A 92 -10.63 -1.97 13.47
CA TYR A 92 -10.92 -0.54 13.28
C TYR A 92 -12.13 -0.08 14.12
N PRO A 93 -12.14 -0.32 15.45
CA PRO A 93 -13.25 0.09 16.29
C PRO A 93 -13.40 1.61 16.32
N GLU A 94 -14.64 2.09 16.33
CA GLU A 94 -14.93 3.49 16.62
C GLU A 94 -14.87 3.73 18.13
N THR A 95 -13.66 3.92 18.65
CA THR A 95 -13.44 4.27 20.06
C THR A 95 -13.79 5.73 20.35
N GLU A 96 -13.82 6.11 21.63
CA GLU A 96 -14.03 7.50 22.02
C GLU A 96 -12.97 8.44 21.44
N VAL A 97 -11.71 7.97 21.38
CA VAL A 97 -10.60 8.68 20.75
C VAL A 97 -10.88 8.96 19.28
N VAL A 98 -11.31 7.94 18.52
CA VAL A 98 -11.65 8.10 17.10
C VAL A 98 -12.82 9.05 16.91
N ARG A 99 -13.88 8.93 17.74
CA ARG A 99 -15.03 9.83 17.68
C ARG A 99 -14.65 11.28 17.96
N LEU A 100 -13.80 11.52 18.97
CA LEU A 100 -13.30 12.84 19.32
C LEU A 100 -12.50 13.45 18.16
N LEU A 101 -11.57 12.70 17.58
CA LEU A 101 -10.75 13.18 16.46
C LEU A 101 -11.57 13.45 15.19
N LYS A 102 -12.61 12.66 14.91
CA LYS A 102 -13.52 12.86 13.76
C LYS A 102 -14.38 14.12 13.86
N GLN A 103 -14.49 14.75 15.04
CA GLN A 103 -15.21 16.02 15.18
C GLN A 103 -14.49 17.17 14.47
N ASP A 104 -13.17 17.08 14.33
CA ASP A 104 -12.37 18.06 13.62
C ASP A 104 -12.40 17.78 12.11
N GLN A 105 -12.93 18.74 11.35
CA GLN A 105 -13.11 18.62 9.89
C GLN A 105 -11.93 19.21 9.11
N GLU A 106 -10.99 19.88 9.78
CA GLU A 106 -9.81 20.40 9.12
C GLU A 106 -8.81 19.28 8.79
N PRO A 107 -7.98 19.42 7.75
CA PRO A 107 -6.86 18.51 7.57
C PRO A 107 -5.85 18.66 8.73
N PHE A 108 -5.62 17.59 9.48
CA PHE A 108 -4.65 17.56 10.59
C PHE A 108 -3.83 16.26 10.62
N ARG A 109 -2.70 16.28 11.33
CA ARG A 109 -1.97 15.06 11.72
C ARG A 109 -2.09 14.76 13.21
N VAL A 110 -2.03 13.47 13.50
CA VAL A 110 -1.84 12.92 14.84
C VAL A 110 -0.41 12.41 14.98
N LEU A 111 0.25 12.77 16.08
CA LEU A 111 1.51 12.16 16.50
C LEU A 111 1.21 10.97 17.43
N LEU A 112 1.70 9.80 17.05
CA LEU A 112 1.68 8.56 17.81
C LEU A 112 3.12 8.15 18.14
N PRO A 113 3.62 8.43 19.36
CA PRO A 113 4.94 7.98 19.78
C PRO A 113 4.95 6.46 20.03
N ASP A 114 6.14 5.90 20.21
CA ASP A 114 6.32 4.44 20.35
C ASP A 114 5.71 3.87 21.64
N ASP A 115 5.38 4.69 22.63
CA ASP A 115 4.63 4.28 23.82
C ASP A 115 3.16 3.93 23.52
N VAL A 116 2.62 4.37 22.38
CA VAL A 116 1.25 4.04 21.96
C VAL A 116 1.24 2.83 21.04
N ILE A 117 2.18 2.77 20.10
CA ILE A 117 2.14 1.80 19.00
C ILE A 117 3.20 0.71 19.08
N GLY A 118 4.08 0.78 20.08
CA GLY A 118 5.04 -0.27 20.36
C GLY A 118 4.33 -1.61 20.57
N TRP A 119 5.00 -2.71 20.22
CA TRP A 119 4.43 -4.06 20.29
C TRP A 119 3.82 -4.42 21.66
N GLN A 120 4.35 -3.83 22.73
CA GLN A 120 3.90 -3.99 24.12
C GLN A 120 2.51 -3.40 24.39
N TYR A 121 2.03 -2.49 23.53
CA TYR A 121 0.79 -1.72 23.71
C TYR A 121 -0.25 -2.01 22.63
N ARG A 122 0.04 -2.91 21.68
CA ARG A 122 -0.80 -3.13 20.49
C ARG A 122 -2.24 -3.52 20.82
N ASP A 123 -2.45 -4.22 21.94
CA ASP A 123 -3.75 -4.79 22.29
C ASP A 123 -4.60 -3.82 23.14
N ARG A 124 -4.03 -2.67 23.55
CA ARG A 124 -4.72 -1.63 24.34
C ARG A 124 -5.68 -0.82 23.47
N HIS A 125 -5.15 -0.34 22.34
CA HIS A 125 -5.87 0.44 21.34
C HIS A 125 -5.67 -0.15 19.95
N PRO A 126 -6.47 -1.16 19.57
CA PRO A 126 -6.38 -1.76 18.25
C PRO A 126 -6.55 -0.72 17.14
N GLU A 127 -7.34 0.33 17.32
CA GLU A 127 -7.55 1.41 16.34
C GLU A 127 -6.31 2.31 16.12
N LEU A 128 -5.39 2.35 17.08
CA LEU A 128 -4.18 3.19 17.04
C LEU A 128 -2.96 2.44 16.50
N TYR A 129 -3.07 1.13 16.28
CA TYR A 129 -2.02 0.37 15.60
C TYR A 129 -1.65 1.05 14.27
N PRO A 130 -0.36 1.04 13.87
CA PRO A 130 0.09 1.76 12.68
C PRO A 130 -0.86 1.57 11.49
N GLU A 131 -1.17 2.69 10.83
CA GLU A 131 -1.99 2.76 9.62
C GLU A 131 -3.49 2.54 9.75
N ARG A 132 -4.00 2.22 10.95
CA ARG A 132 -5.42 1.94 11.13
C ARG A 132 -6.29 3.19 11.22
N LEU A 133 -5.76 4.28 11.76
CA LEU A 133 -6.43 5.59 11.78
C LEU A 133 -6.77 6.12 10.37
N THR A 134 -6.03 5.72 9.34
CA THR A 134 -6.27 6.10 7.94
C THR A 134 -7.65 5.63 7.45
N VAL A 135 -8.16 4.50 7.96
CA VAL A 135 -9.51 3.99 7.65
C VAL A 135 -10.60 4.96 8.14
N HIS A 136 -10.30 5.74 9.17
CA HIS A 136 -11.17 6.77 9.72
C HIS A 136 -10.90 8.16 9.13
N GLY A 137 -10.03 8.26 8.11
CA GLY A 137 -9.63 9.53 7.50
C GLY A 137 -8.67 10.37 8.36
N ILE A 138 -8.13 9.80 9.45
CA ILE A 138 -7.24 10.50 10.38
C ILE A 138 -5.80 10.23 9.96
N GLN A 139 -5.06 11.30 9.64
CA GLN A 139 -3.68 11.18 9.19
C GLN A 139 -2.70 11.13 10.35
N THR A 140 -1.62 10.38 10.19
CA THR A 140 -0.54 10.31 11.17
C THR A 140 0.75 10.90 10.61
N VAL A 141 1.72 11.19 11.48
CA VAL A 141 3.10 11.52 11.08
C VAL A 141 3.78 10.33 10.38
N ARG A 142 3.39 9.08 10.66
CA ARG A 142 4.09 7.89 10.16
C ARG A 142 3.78 7.54 8.70
N GLY A 143 2.67 8.03 8.16
CA GLY A 143 2.32 7.83 6.75
C GLY A 143 1.34 6.68 6.57
N TYR A 144 1.60 5.81 5.58
CA TYR A 144 0.90 4.53 5.31
C TYR A 144 1.89 3.38 5.01
N ASN A 145 3.13 3.70 4.65
CA ASN A 145 4.04 2.79 3.96
C ASN A 145 5.41 2.76 4.65
N PRO A 146 6.03 1.58 4.83
CA PRO A 146 7.35 1.48 5.44
C PRO A 146 8.48 2.08 4.62
N VAL A 147 8.25 2.41 3.34
CA VAL A 147 9.22 3.10 2.50
C VAL A 147 9.22 4.60 2.82
N ILE A 148 10.19 5.01 3.61
CA ILE A 148 10.39 6.42 4.01
C ILE A 148 11.32 7.12 3.03
N VAL A 149 10.87 8.26 2.50
CA VAL A 149 11.70 9.08 1.59
C VAL A 149 12.86 9.72 2.37
N LYS A 150 14.07 9.70 1.81
CA LYS A 150 15.31 10.13 2.50
C LYS A 150 15.21 11.50 3.17
N HIS A 151 14.68 12.52 2.47
CA HIS A 151 14.56 13.86 3.04
C HIS A 151 13.51 13.94 4.15
N TYR A 152 12.51 13.05 4.14
CA TYR A 152 11.54 12.95 5.22
C TYR A 152 12.16 12.27 6.45
N ALA A 153 12.95 11.21 6.25
CA ALA A 153 13.74 10.60 7.32
C ALA A 153 14.70 11.63 7.96
N GLU A 154 15.38 12.43 7.15
CA GLU A 154 16.25 13.52 7.62
C GLU A 154 15.47 14.57 8.42
N TYR A 155 14.29 14.98 7.94
CA TYR A 155 13.42 15.90 8.68
C TYR A 155 13.04 15.33 10.06
N ILE A 156 12.65 14.05 10.10
CA ILE A 156 12.26 13.36 11.33
C ILE A 156 13.45 13.23 12.29
N ASN A 157 14.64 12.91 11.80
CA ASN A 157 15.85 12.90 12.62
C ASN A 157 16.16 14.28 13.21
N ARG A 158 16.13 15.33 12.39
CA ARG A 158 16.36 16.71 12.86
C ARG A 158 15.28 17.15 13.86
N MET A 159 14.02 16.77 13.65
CA MET A 159 12.93 16.98 14.60
C MET A 159 13.24 16.26 15.92
N GLN A 160 13.78 15.05 15.89
CA GLN A 160 14.18 14.31 17.10
C GLN A 160 15.51 14.78 17.72
N ARG A 161 16.20 15.74 17.07
CA ARG A 161 17.56 16.19 17.41
C ARG A 161 18.61 15.07 17.30
N TRP A 162 18.40 14.15 16.36
CA TRP A 162 19.30 13.06 16.03
C TRP A 162 20.17 13.40 14.81
N PRO A 163 21.27 12.65 14.56
CA PRO A 163 22.02 12.72 13.32
C PRO A 163 21.11 12.56 12.09
N ALA A 164 21.31 13.41 11.08
CA ALA A 164 20.45 13.50 9.90
C ALA A 164 20.30 12.18 9.12
N ASP A 165 21.33 11.35 9.13
CA ASP A 165 21.45 10.06 8.44
C ASP A 165 21.09 8.84 9.30
N GLN A 166 20.66 9.04 10.55
CA GLN A 166 20.25 7.96 11.42
C GLN A 166 19.08 7.17 10.82
N ASN A 167 19.10 5.85 10.98
CA ASN A 167 18.00 5.00 10.53
C ASN A 167 16.76 5.26 11.41
N VAL A 168 15.70 5.77 10.79
CA VAL A 168 14.40 6.03 11.44
C VAL A 168 13.54 4.77 11.57
N GLY A 169 13.94 3.63 11.03
CA GLY A 169 13.14 2.40 11.05
C GLY A 169 11.94 2.43 10.10
N GLY A 170 11.38 1.25 9.81
CA GLY A 170 10.31 1.08 8.82
C GLY A 170 8.96 1.68 9.21
N LEU A 171 8.79 2.23 10.41
CA LEU A 171 7.56 2.92 10.83
C LEU A 171 7.86 4.28 11.49
N LEU A 172 9.05 4.84 11.30
CA LEU A 172 9.57 6.04 12.01
C LEU A 172 9.58 5.87 13.54
N PHE A 173 10.70 5.48 14.13
CA PHE A 173 10.90 5.48 15.57
C PHE A 173 10.79 6.92 16.12
N LEU A 174 9.86 7.13 17.06
CA LEU A 174 9.44 8.39 17.67
C LEU A 174 9.24 8.16 19.20
N PRO A 175 10.30 8.09 20.01
CA PRO A 175 10.22 7.55 21.37
C PRO A 175 9.74 8.54 22.42
N ASP A 176 10.14 9.81 22.32
CA ASP A 176 9.87 10.83 23.35
C ASP A 176 9.44 12.15 22.71
N PRO A 177 8.15 12.51 22.75
CA PRO A 177 7.66 13.76 22.19
C PRO A 177 8.21 15.01 22.90
N LYS A 178 8.67 14.93 24.16
CA LYS A 178 9.22 16.08 24.89
C LYS A 178 10.58 16.52 24.37
N ARG A 179 11.35 15.60 23.79
CA ARG A 179 12.71 15.89 23.27
C ARG A 179 12.71 16.47 21.86
N MET A 180 11.57 16.40 21.17
CA MET A 180 11.45 16.85 19.79
C MET A 180 11.56 18.38 19.67
N ASN A 181 12.18 18.84 18.59
CA ASN A 181 12.20 20.23 18.16
C ASN A 181 10.77 20.71 17.87
N ARG A 182 10.31 21.65 18.70
CA ARG A 182 8.93 22.15 18.72
C ARG A 182 8.49 22.78 17.38
N PRO A 183 9.19 23.81 16.84
CA PRO A 183 8.85 24.37 15.54
C PRO A 183 8.73 23.34 14.40
N MET A 184 9.58 22.31 14.38
CA MET A 184 9.49 21.25 13.38
C MET A 184 8.27 20.36 13.58
N LEU A 185 7.96 20.00 14.83
CA LEU A 185 6.73 19.24 15.11
C LEU A 185 5.47 20.05 14.71
N ASP A 186 5.46 21.34 15.03
CA ASP A 186 4.35 22.22 14.73
C ASP A 186 4.16 22.40 13.21
N ALA A 187 5.27 22.49 12.45
CA ALA A 187 5.24 22.57 10.99
C ALA A 187 4.79 21.28 10.29
N LEU A 188 4.79 20.12 10.97
CA LEU A 188 4.18 18.89 10.46
C LEU A 188 2.65 18.91 10.50
N ASN A 189 2.03 20.00 10.97
CA ASN A 189 0.58 20.10 11.18
C ASN A 189 0.06 19.05 12.19
N VAL A 190 0.87 18.75 13.21
CA VAL A 190 0.49 17.88 14.32
C VAL A 190 -0.44 18.63 15.26
N LYS A 191 -1.74 18.45 15.06
CA LYS A 191 -2.81 19.07 15.88
C LYS A 191 -3.12 18.26 17.13
N TYR A 192 -2.89 16.94 17.08
CA TYR A 192 -3.13 16.05 18.20
C TYR A 192 -1.92 15.16 18.53
N LEU A 193 -1.67 14.96 19.81
CA LEU A 193 -0.71 14.00 20.36
C LEU A 193 -1.48 12.99 21.21
N LEU A 194 -1.30 11.71 20.93
CA LEU A 194 -1.83 10.63 21.77
C LEU A 194 -0.63 9.95 22.43
N THR A 195 -0.61 9.89 23.76
CA THR A 195 0.54 9.33 24.51
C THR A 195 0.13 8.94 25.93
N TYR A 196 0.79 7.92 26.47
CA TYR A 196 0.73 7.56 27.89
C TYR A 196 1.73 8.36 28.73
N GLN A 197 2.74 8.95 28.09
CA GLN A 197 3.69 9.85 28.73
C GLN A 197 3.05 11.23 28.97
N ASP A 198 3.74 12.04 29.75
CA ASP A 198 3.41 13.45 29.87
C ASP A 198 3.64 14.18 28.52
N PRO A 199 2.76 15.12 28.16
CA PRO A 199 2.92 15.85 26.92
C PRO A 199 4.04 16.91 27.04
N PRO A 200 4.52 17.46 25.90
CA PRO A 200 5.29 18.69 25.89
C PRO A 200 4.47 19.90 26.39
N ALA A 201 5.14 21.02 26.65
CA ALA A 201 4.44 22.29 26.92
C ALA A 201 3.53 22.71 25.76
N ASN A 202 2.49 23.50 26.05
CA ASN A 202 1.47 23.99 25.09
C ASN A 202 0.59 22.89 24.46
N PHE A 203 0.47 21.75 25.13
CA PHE A 203 -0.52 20.73 24.84
C PHE A 203 -1.64 20.75 25.87
N GLN A 204 -2.87 20.88 25.40
CA GLN A 204 -4.05 20.84 26.24
C GLN A 204 -4.61 19.41 26.25
N LEU A 205 -4.78 18.82 27.44
CA LEU A 205 -5.48 17.55 27.57
C LEU A 205 -6.96 17.72 27.17
N LEU A 206 -7.43 16.88 26.24
CA LEU A 206 -8.84 16.84 25.81
C LEU A 206 -9.57 15.65 26.42
N LEU A 207 -8.92 14.49 26.44
CA LEU A 207 -9.46 13.24 26.94
C LEU A 207 -8.34 12.45 27.59
N ARG A 208 -8.63 11.81 28.72
CA ARG A 208 -7.84 10.69 29.22
C ARG A 208 -8.79 9.52 29.38
N ASP A 209 -8.50 8.41 28.70
CA ASP A 209 -9.35 7.24 28.75
C ASP A 209 -9.09 6.37 29.99
N GLU A 210 -9.88 5.31 30.12
CA GLU A 210 -9.79 4.35 31.23
C GLU A 210 -8.48 3.56 31.24
N GLN A 211 -7.79 3.45 30.10
CA GLN A 211 -6.50 2.76 29.99
C GLN A 211 -5.31 3.69 30.25
N GLY A 212 -5.58 4.98 30.49
CA GLY A 212 -4.60 6.01 30.82
C GLY A 212 -4.03 6.74 29.60
N LEU A 213 -4.49 6.46 28.38
CA LEU A 213 -4.06 7.16 27.17
C LEU A 213 -4.56 8.60 27.24
N GLY A 214 -3.64 9.56 27.12
CA GLY A 214 -3.98 10.97 27.00
C GLY A 214 -4.10 11.38 25.53
N VAL A 215 -5.19 12.06 25.19
CA VAL A 215 -5.39 12.77 23.92
C VAL A 215 -5.20 14.26 24.16
N TYR A 216 -4.19 14.84 23.53
CA TYR A 216 -3.81 16.23 23.74
C TYR A 216 -3.89 17.05 22.45
N ARG A 217 -4.40 18.28 22.54
CA ARG A 217 -4.39 19.26 21.44
C ARG A 217 -3.14 20.11 21.49
N ASN A 218 -2.41 20.17 20.38
CA ASN A 218 -1.30 21.10 20.20
C ASN A 218 -1.85 22.50 19.89
N LEU A 219 -1.60 23.46 20.78
CA LEU A 219 -2.08 24.84 20.61
C LEU A 219 -1.22 25.67 19.64
N GLN A 220 -0.08 25.14 19.22
CA GLN A 220 0.89 25.81 18.35
C GLN A 220 1.03 25.14 16.97
N ALA A 221 0.16 24.18 16.65
CA ALA A 221 0.21 23.47 15.37
C ALA A 221 0.04 24.45 14.20
N LEU A 222 0.95 24.40 13.22
CA LEU A 222 0.77 25.13 11.98
C LEU A 222 -0.36 24.50 11.15
N PRO A 223 -1.12 25.29 10.37
CA PRO A 223 -2.17 24.76 9.50
C PRO A 223 -1.57 23.86 8.41
N ARG A 224 -2.40 23.01 7.80
CA ARG A 224 -1.96 22.10 6.73
C ARG A 224 -1.39 22.84 5.52
N ALA A 225 -1.95 24.00 5.19
CA ALA A 225 -1.43 24.88 4.17
C ALA A 225 -1.37 26.31 4.71
N TYR A 226 -0.29 27.01 4.36
CA TYR A 226 -0.08 28.41 4.76
C TYR A 226 0.82 29.16 3.78
N ILE A 227 0.77 30.49 3.84
CA ILE A 227 1.79 31.34 3.22
C ILE A 227 2.93 31.57 4.21
N ALA A 228 4.15 31.30 3.74
CA ALA A 228 5.39 31.67 4.40
C ALA A 228 6.03 32.86 3.67
N ARG A 229 6.56 33.82 4.42
CA ARG A 229 7.34 34.95 3.88
C ARG A 229 8.71 34.99 4.52
N ASP A 230 9.72 35.33 3.73
CA ASP A 230 11.09 35.46 4.22
C ASP A 230 11.17 36.53 5.32
N GLY A 231 11.81 36.17 6.43
CA GLY A 231 11.94 37.06 7.59
C GLY A 231 10.70 37.20 8.47
N SER A 232 9.56 36.59 8.10
CA SER A 232 8.37 36.53 8.97
C SER A 232 8.31 35.20 9.73
N PRO A 233 8.12 35.22 11.07
CA PRO A 233 7.84 34.01 11.83
C PRO A 233 6.39 33.53 11.69
N THR A 234 5.52 34.28 11.01
CA THR A 234 4.09 33.97 10.90
C THR A 234 3.80 33.04 9.72
N ALA A 235 3.02 32.00 10.00
CA ALA A 235 2.39 31.16 8.99
C ALA A 235 0.94 31.62 8.81
N GLU A 236 0.62 32.20 7.66
CA GLU A 236 -0.74 32.68 7.36
C GLU A 236 -1.58 31.52 6.81
N PRO A 237 -2.59 31.03 7.53
CA PRO A 237 -3.38 29.89 7.09
C PRO A 237 -4.10 30.19 5.77
N VAL A 238 -4.11 29.21 4.86
CA VAL A 238 -4.87 29.30 3.61
C VAL A 238 -5.89 28.18 3.50
N LYS A 239 -6.93 28.41 2.71
CA LYS A 239 -8.05 27.49 2.58
C LYS A 239 -7.74 26.40 1.56
N ILE A 240 -7.80 25.14 2.01
CA ILE A 240 -7.80 23.97 1.14
C ILE A 240 -9.25 23.68 0.73
N THR A 241 -9.56 23.78 -0.55
CA THR A 241 -10.92 23.54 -1.07
C THR A 241 -11.15 22.09 -1.46
N ARG A 242 -10.07 21.35 -1.74
CA ARG A 242 -10.13 19.92 -2.07
C ARG A 242 -8.84 19.24 -1.65
N TYR A 243 -8.94 18.10 -0.98
CA TYR A 243 -7.80 17.39 -0.44
C TYR A 243 -7.90 15.89 -0.73
N GLU A 244 -7.25 15.46 -1.81
CA GLU A 244 -7.23 14.07 -2.28
C GLU A 244 -5.80 13.54 -2.46
N PRO A 245 -5.60 12.21 -2.48
CA PRO A 245 -4.26 11.63 -2.55
C PRO A 245 -3.41 12.08 -3.75
N ASN A 246 -4.04 12.30 -4.91
CA ASN A 246 -3.38 12.71 -6.15
C ASN A 246 -3.68 14.15 -6.56
N ARG A 247 -4.51 14.88 -5.80
CA ARG A 247 -4.95 16.23 -6.15
C ARG A 247 -5.27 17.07 -4.92
N VAL A 248 -4.65 18.23 -4.78
CA VAL A 248 -4.95 19.20 -3.70
C VAL A 248 -5.20 20.58 -4.32
N LEU A 249 -6.34 21.19 -4.02
CA LEU A 249 -6.66 22.55 -4.45
C LEU A 249 -6.60 23.50 -3.26
N VAL A 250 -5.87 24.59 -3.43
CA VAL A 250 -5.68 25.65 -2.45
C VAL A 250 -6.06 26.97 -3.08
N GLN A 251 -6.84 27.78 -2.36
CA GLN A 251 -7.19 29.13 -2.75
C GLN A 251 -6.56 30.11 -1.78
N THR A 252 -5.92 31.15 -2.32
CA THR A 252 -5.21 32.15 -1.53
C THR A 252 -5.18 33.50 -2.25
N GLU A 253 -5.06 34.57 -1.49
CA GLU A 253 -4.85 35.93 -1.97
C GLU A 253 -3.63 36.50 -1.23
N LEU A 254 -2.74 37.15 -1.97
CA LEU A 254 -1.50 37.69 -1.44
C LEU A 254 -1.34 39.16 -1.82
N ASP A 255 -1.08 40.01 -0.83
CA ASP A 255 -0.76 41.43 -1.07
C ASP A 255 0.71 41.65 -1.44
N SER A 256 1.57 40.67 -1.16
CA SER A 256 3.02 40.70 -1.40
C SER A 256 3.53 39.30 -1.76
N PRO A 257 4.71 39.16 -2.40
CA PRO A 257 5.27 37.86 -2.75
C PRO A 257 5.35 36.93 -1.53
N GLY A 258 5.08 35.65 -1.74
CA GLY A 258 5.08 34.66 -0.66
C GLY A 258 5.17 33.23 -1.18
N THR A 259 5.56 32.32 -0.30
CA THR A 259 5.63 30.89 -0.63
C THR A 259 4.41 30.18 -0.07
N LEU A 260 3.58 29.61 -0.93
CA LEU A 260 2.55 28.68 -0.50
C LEU A 260 3.21 27.37 -0.08
N VAL A 261 3.08 27.02 1.19
CA VAL A 261 3.57 25.78 1.77
C VAL A 261 2.39 24.85 2.05
N LEU A 262 2.50 23.61 1.60
CA LEU A 262 1.61 22.51 1.95
C LEU A 262 2.42 21.50 2.76
N ALA A 263 2.03 21.26 4.01
CA ALA A 263 2.73 20.39 4.96
C ALA A 263 2.64 18.88 4.63
N ASP A 264 2.55 18.54 3.35
CA ASP A 264 2.65 17.20 2.80
C ASP A 264 4.06 16.89 2.33
N VAL A 265 4.45 15.64 2.43
CA VAL A 265 5.78 15.19 1.98
C VAL A 265 5.90 15.40 0.46
N TRP A 266 6.92 16.15 0.08
CA TRP A 266 7.35 16.36 -1.30
C TRP A 266 7.85 15.05 -1.90
N TYR A 267 7.53 14.81 -3.18
CA TYR A 267 8.02 13.66 -3.90
C TYR A 267 8.11 13.98 -5.40
N PRO A 268 9.06 13.41 -6.16
CA PRO A 268 9.13 13.62 -7.60
C PRO A 268 7.83 13.20 -8.32
N GLY A 269 7.32 14.07 -9.21
CA GLY A 269 6.10 13.84 -9.98
C GLY A 269 4.89 14.66 -9.53
N TRP A 270 5.00 15.43 -8.43
CA TRP A 270 4.05 16.50 -8.13
C TRP A 270 4.30 17.70 -9.04
N LYS A 271 3.21 18.28 -9.55
CA LYS A 271 3.17 19.53 -10.31
C LYS A 271 2.15 20.46 -9.70
N ALA A 272 2.39 21.77 -9.79
CA ALA A 272 1.42 22.78 -9.37
C ALA A 272 0.92 23.54 -10.60
N LEU A 273 -0.37 23.80 -10.65
CA LEU A 273 -0.98 24.68 -11.65
C LEU A 273 -1.48 25.91 -10.91
N ALA A 274 -0.87 27.07 -11.13
CA ALA A 274 -1.28 28.34 -10.54
C ALA A 274 -1.81 29.23 -11.67
N GLY A 275 -3.11 29.56 -11.64
CA GLY A 275 -3.74 30.33 -12.72
C GLY A 275 -3.66 29.66 -14.09
N GLY A 276 -3.65 28.32 -14.12
CA GLY A 276 -3.53 27.51 -15.35
C GLY A 276 -2.10 27.31 -15.88
N GLN A 277 -1.09 27.98 -15.30
CA GLN A 277 0.30 27.78 -15.67
C GLN A 277 0.97 26.73 -14.78
N GLU A 278 1.69 25.79 -15.40
CA GLU A 278 2.48 24.79 -14.66
C GLU A 278 3.68 25.47 -13.97
N ARG A 279 3.82 25.21 -12.68
CA ARG A 279 4.95 25.59 -11.84
C ARG A 279 5.56 24.35 -11.21
N ASP A 280 6.87 24.40 -11.01
CA ASP A 280 7.56 23.35 -10.28
C ASP A 280 7.21 23.43 -8.79
N VAL A 281 7.08 22.25 -8.19
CA VAL A 281 6.85 22.12 -6.75
C VAL A 281 8.21 21.96 -6.09
N GLU A 282 8.55 22.93 -5.24
CA GLU A 282 9.81 22.96 -4.51
C GLU A 282 9.68 22.30 -3.14
N ARG A 283 10.83 22.16 -2.46
CA ARG A 283 10.90 21.69 -1.08
C ARG A 283 11.03 22.87 -0.13
N TYR A 284 10.13 22.96 0.84
CA TYR A 284 10.22 23.89 1.96
C TYR A 284 10.48 23.13 3.26
N LEU A 285 11.33 23.68 4.14
CA LEU A 285 11.81 23.00 5.36
C LEU A 285 12.18 21.53 5.09
N LEU A 286 13.05 21.30 4.09
CA LEU A 286 13.56 20.00 3.64
C LEU A 286 12.54 19.05 2.98
N THR A 287 11.26 19.07 3.36
CA THR A 287 10.33 18.00 3.01
C THR A 287 8.95 18.42 2.58
N PHE A 288 8.52 19.66 2.82
CA PHE A 288 7.16 20.10 2.47
C PHE A 288 7.09 20.55 1.02
N ARG A 289 5.90 20.42 0.42
CA ARG A 289 5.64 20.92 -0.93
C ARG A 289 5.48 22.43 -0.87
N ALA A 290 6.12 23.14 -1.78
CA ALA A 290 6.04 24.58 -1.84
C ALA A 290 5.95 25.11 -3.27
N VAL A 291 5.28 26.25 -3.41
CA VAL A 291 5.17 26.99 -4.67
C VAL A 291 5.32 28.48 -4.36
N PRO A 292 6.36 29.15 -4.90
CA PRO A 292 6.47 30.60 -4.85
C PRO A 292 5.32 31.24 -5.64
N LEU A 293 4.67 32.23 -5.04
CA LEU A 293 3.55 32.99 -5.61
C LEU A 293 3.87 34.49 -5.59
N GLU A 294 3.48 35.14 -6.68
CA GLU A 294 3.48 36.60 -6.79
C GLU A 294 2.23 37.18 -6.12
N PRO A 295 2.15 38.50 -5.88
CA PRO A 295 0.94 39.14 -5.38
C PRO A 295 -0.28 38.85 -6.28
N GLY A 296 -1.46 38.75 -5.68
CA GLY A 296 -2.73 38.53 -6.35
C GLY A 296 -3.53 37.33 -5.84
N VAL A 297 -4.64 37.05 -6.51
CA VAL A 297 -5.53 35.92 -6.22
C VAL A 297 -5.05 34.69 -6.98
N HIS A 298 -4.83 33.59 -6.27
CA HIS A 298 -4.35 32.33 -6.84
C HIS A 298 -5.27 31.17 -6.49
N GLU A 299 -5.56 30.34 -7.49
CA GLU A 299 -6.00 28.97 -7.28
C GLU A 299 -4.85 28.05 -7.67
N VAL A 300 -4.27 27.37 -6.68
CA VAL A 300 -3.14 26.46 -6.86
C VAL A 300 -3.64 25.03 -6.78
N ASN A 301 -3.51 24.31 -7.89
CA ASN A 301 -3.90 22.91 -8.02
C ASN A 301 -2.65 22.03 -8.07
N PHE A 302 -2.32 21.37 -6.96
CA PHE A 302 -1.29 20.35 -6.90
C PHE A 302 -1.83 19.05 -7.50
N VAL A 303 -1.13 18.50 -8.49
CA VAL A 303 -1.50 17.25 -9.18
C VAL A 303 -0.31 16.29 -9.17
N TYR A 304 -0.55 15.04 -8.81
CA TYR A 304 0.45 13.99 -8.90
C TYR A 304 0.37 13.29 -10.26
N ALA A 305 1.36 13.55 -11.13
CA ALA A 305 1.43 13.03 -12.49
C ALA A 305 2.84 12.50 -12.83
N PRO A 306 3.29 11.40 -12.20
CA PRO A 306 4.65 10.91 -12.38
C PRO A 306 4.89 10.32 -13.77
N ALA A 307 6.03 10.66 -14.37
CA ALA A 307 6.43 10.15 -15.69
C ALA A 307 6.62 8.61 -15.70
N SER A 308 6.94 8.00 -14.56
CA SER A 308 7.05 6.54 -14.41
C SER A 308 5.72 5.84 -14.68
N PHE A 309 4.60 6.38 -14.17
CA PHE A 309 3.28 5.79 -14.39
C PHE A 309 2.89 5.80 -15.87
N ARG A 310 3.09 6.93 -16.56
CA ARG A 310 2.86 7.04 -18.00
C ARG A 310 3.69 6.04 -18.82
N ARG A 311 4.97 5.88 -18.49
CA ARG A 311 5.85 4.89 -19.13
C ARG A 311 5.38 3.45 -18.84
N GLY A 312 4.97 3.17 -17.61
CA GLY A 312 4.43 1.87 -17.22
C GLY A 312 3.16 1.50 -18.00
N VAL A 313 2.24 2.45 -18.19
CA VAL A 313 1.04 2.24 -19.01
C VAL A 313 1.41 1.92 -20.46
N LEU A 314 2.34 2.67 -21.06
CA LEU A 314 2.79 2.42 -22.44
C LEU A 314 3.46 1.05 -22.59
N LEU A 315 4.36 0.69 -21.68
CA LEU A 315 4.99 -0.63 -21.67
C LEU A 315 3.95 -1.75 -21.52
N SER A 316 2.99 -1.60 -20.60
CA SER A 316 1.94 -2.58 -20.39
C SER A 316 1.08 -2.76 -21.64
N ALA A 317 0.69 -1.65 -22.29
CA ALA A 317 -0.09 -1.68 -23.52
C ALA A 317 0.69 -2.37 -24.66
N PHE A 318 1.99 -2.09 -24.77
CA PHE A 318 2.86 -2.74 -25.74
C PHE A 318 3.01 -4.25 -25.48
N SER A 319 3.18 -4.66 -24.21
CA SER A 319 3.21 -6.06 -23.82
C SER A 319 1.89 -6.78 -24.15
N TRP A 320 0.75 -6.15 -23.88
CA TRP A 320 -0.55 -6.69 -24.27
C TRP A 320 -0.71 -6.82 -25.77
N PHE A 321 -0.28 -5.81 -26.53
CA PHE A 321 -0.28 -5.87 -28.00
C PHE A 321 0.58 -7.03 -28.52
N LEU A 322 1.79 -7.22 -27.97
CA LEU A 322 2.66 -8.33 -28.35
C LEU A 322 2.06 -9.69 -27.98
N LEU A 323 1.46 -9.81 -26.81
CA LEU A 323 0.79 -11.04 -26.37
C LEU A 323 -0.40 -11.39 -27.29
N LEU A 324 -1.26 -10.42 -27.58
CA LEU A 324 -2.41 -10.60 -28.46
C LEU A 324 -1.99 -10.98 -29.87
N THR A 325 -0.95 -10.35 -30.42
CA THR A 325 -0.44 -10.71 -31.75
C THR A 325 0.12 -12.14 -31.78
N LEU A 326 0.89 -12.55 -30.77
CA LEU A 326 1.42 -13.91 -30.67
C LEU A 326 0.34 -14.99 -30.55
N VAL A 327 -0.76 -14.71 -29.82
CA VAL A 327 -1.87 -15.66 -29.65
C VAL A 327 -2.79 -15.70 -30.88
N LEU A 328 -3.11 -14.54 -31.46
CA LEU A 328 -4.12 -14.43 -32.51
C LEU A 328 -3.55 -14.73 -33.91
N LEU A 329 -2.30 -14.38 -34.22
CA LEU A 329 -1.72 -14.59 -35.56
C LEU A 329 -1.70 -16.07 -35.99
N PRO A 330 -1.29 -17.04 -35.15
CA PRO A 330 -1.35 -18.46 -35.51
C PRO A 330 -2.78 -18.97 -35.68
N ALA A 331 -3.71 -18.54 -34.81
CA ALA A 331 -5.13 -18.93 -34.88
C ALA A 331 -5.80 -18.43 -36.17
N LEU A 332 -5.48 -17.21 -36.59
CA LEU A 332 -5.98 -16.62 -37.83
C LEU A 332 -5.35 -17.26 -39.08
N ARG A 333 -4.06 -17.64 -39.02
CA ARG A 333 -3.38 -18.39 -40.10
C ARG A 333 -3.94 -19.80 -40.27
N HIS A 334 -4.22 -20.52 -39.18
CA HIS A 334 -4.86 -21.84 -39.24
C HIS A 334 -6.26 -21.79 -39.85
N ARG A 335 -7.08 -20.80 -39.48
CA ARG A 335 -8.43 -20.62 -40.05
C ARG A 335 -8.43 -20.31 -41.55
N ARG A 336 -7.42 -19.58 -42.04
CA ARG A 336 -7.26 -19.31 -43.48
C ARG A 336 -6.82 -20.56 -44.24
N ALA A 337 -5.85 -21.32 -43.72
CA ALA A 337 -5.38 -22.55 -44.35
C ALA A 337 -6.48 -23.62 -44.49
N SER A 338 -7.38 -23.73 -43.49
CA SER A 338 -8.53 -24.64 -43.53
C SER A 338 -9.65 -24.22 -44.49
N ARG A 339 -9.66 -22.96 -44.97
CA ARG A 339 -10.67 -22.44 -45.92
C ARG A 339 -10.25 -22.58 -47.38
N THR A 340 -8.95 -22.73 -47.66
CA THR A 340 -8.38 -22.84 -49.01
C THR A 340 -8.04 -24.28 -49.42
N ALA A 341 -8.32 -25.27 -48.58
CA ALA A 341 -8.11 -26.68 -48.93
C ALA A 341 -9.18 -27.10 -49.98
N PRO A 342 -8.78 -27.60 -51.17
CA PRO A 342 -9.75 -28.08 -52.16
C PRO A 342 -10.52 -29.29 -51.61
N PRO A 343 -11.80 -29.48 -51.97
CA PRO A 343 -12.58 -30.63 -51.52
C PRO A 343 -11.89 -31.92 -51.94
N ALA A 344 -11.82 -32.89 -51.02
CA ALA A 344 -11.17 -34.17 -51.27
C ALA A 344 -11.79 -34.86 -52.50
N PRO A 345 -10.98 -35.48 -53.39
CA PRO A 345 -11.51 -36.15 -54.58
C PRO A 345 -12.48 -37.25 -54.16
N SER A 346 -13.69 -37.22 -54.73
CA SER A 346 -14.70 -38.26 -54.59
C SER A 346 -14.08 -39.61 -54.93
N GLN A 347 -14.18 -40.56 -54.00
CA GLN A 347 -13.72 -41.93 -54.18
C GLN A 347 -14.31 -42.48 -55.49
N MET A 348 -13.46 -42.57 -56.52
CA MET A 348 -13.76 -43.28 -57.75
C MET A 348 -13.88 -44.75 -57.35
N ARG A 349 -15.07 -45.34 -57.52
CA ARG A 349 -15.35 -46.76 -57.25
C ARG A 349 -14.24 -47.62 -57.89
N SER A 350 -13.73 -48.57 -57.11
CA SER A 350 -12.89 -49.65 -57.62
C SER A 350 -13.65 -50.43 -58.70
N PRO A 351 -13.03 -50.78 -59.84
CA PRO A 351 -13.53 -51.83 -60.68
C PRO A 351 -13.17 -53.16 -60.00
N GLU A 352 -14.04 -53.66 -59.13
CA GLU A 352 -14.19 -55.12 -59.01
C GLU A 352 -14.98 -55.59 -60.23
N GLU A 353 -14.81 -56.86 -60.62
CA GLU A 353 -15.62 -57.57 -61.64
C GLU A 353 -15.25 -57.36 -63.12
N SER A 354 -14.17 -57.99 -63.61
CA SER A 354 -14.10 -58.36 -65.04
C SER A 354 -13.21 -59.57 -65.42
N GLU A 355 -12.75 -60.41 -64.49
CA GLU A 355 -11.85 -61.54 -64.84
C GLU A 355 -12.18 -62.85 -64.09
N GLN A 356 -13.46 -63.23 -64.03
CA GLN A 356 -13.85 -64.62 -63.69
C GLN A 356 -14.67 -65.33 -64.78
N ASP A 357 -14.81 -64.75 -65.97
CA ASP A 357 -15.62 -65.32 -67.05
C ASP A 357 -14.84 -65.59 -68.35
N ILE A 358 -13.65 -66.21 -68.31
CA ILE A 358 -13.09 -66.89 -69.50
C ILE A 358 -12.30 -68.17 -69.10
N ILE A 359 -13.05 -69.27 -69.01
CA ILE A 359 -12.77 -70.67 -69.39
C ILE A 359 -11.31 -71.07 -69.72
N THR A 360 -10.74 -72.04 -68.99
CA THR A 360 -10.45 -73.46 -69.40
C THR A 360 -9.26 -74.02 -68.62
#